data_AF-A0A7S4PII2-F1
#
_entry.id   AF-A0A7S4PII2-F1
#
_cell.length_a   1.000
_cell.length_b   1.000
_cell.length_c   1.000
_cell.angle_alpha   90.00
_cell.angle_beta   90.00
_cell.angle_gamma   90.00
#
_symmetry.space_group_name_H-M   'P 1'
#
loop_
_entity.id
_entity.type
_entity.pdbx_description
1 polymer ?
#
loop_
_entity_poly.entity_id
_entity_poly.type
_entity_poly.pdbx_seq_one_letter_code
_entity_poly.pdbx_strand_id
1 'polypeptide(L)'
;GSITNPIPLNSKGIRSIPIPVIEPGRAVYVEGFVAPGAAGNSTNSAPASKFGATPGPLYRIEITGYGQTAARGRSGVSAVGKVYSRANGYSTFARSNKAIVCSKDELNKKFQEITRNGGKICSITPV
;
A
#
# COMPACT_ATOMS: atom_id res chain seq x y z
N GLY A 1 -20.47 -8.47 2.15
CA GLY A 1 -21.55 -7.64 1.57
C GLY A 1 -21.34 -7.57 0.09
N SER A 2 -22.37 -7.87 -0.69
CA SER A 2 -22.35 -7.68 -2.15
C SER A 2 -22.23 -6.18 -2.46
N ILE A 3 -21.31 -5.80 -3.34
CA ILE A 3 -21.16 -4.40 -3.76
C ILE A 3 -22.26 -4.15 -4.79
N THR A 4 -23.38 -3.59 -4.35
CA THR A 4 -24.57 -3.50 -5.19
C THR A 4 -24.54 -2.35 -6.19
N ASN A 5 -23.69 -1.32 -6.01
CA ASN A 5 -23.62 -0.16 -6.92
C ASN A 5 -22.22 0.53 -7.00
N PRO A 6 -21.10 -0.16 -7.23
CA PRO A 6 -19.83 0.53 -7.43
C PRO A 6 -19.70 1.06 -8.87
N ILE A 7 -19.22 2.29 -9.04
CA ILE A 7 -18.73 2.76 -10.34
C ILE A 7 -17.27 2.29 -10.49
N PRO A 8 -16.95 1.33 -11.38
CA PRO A 8 -15.66 0.63 -11.36
C PRO A 8 -14.44 1.54 -11.60
N LEU A 9 -14.55 2.49 -12.54
CA LEU A 9 -13.47 3.39 -12.94
C LEU A 9 -13.92 4.84 -12.89
N ASN A 10 -14.36 5.32 -11.72
CA ASN A 10 -14.87 6.68 -11.55
C ASN A 10 -13.82 7.77 -11.93
N SER A 11 -13.00 8.19 -10.98
CA SER A 11 -12.00 9.23 -11.15
C SER A 11 -10.86 8.80 -12.07
N LYS A 12 -10.58 7.49 -12.14
CA LYS A 12 -9.53 6.92 -12.99
C LYS A 12 -9.95 6.87 -14.46
N GLY A 13 -11.18 6.44 -14.74
CA GLY A 13 -11.73 6.40 -16.10
C GLY A 13 -11.98 7.80 -16.65
N ILE A 14 -12.60 8.69 -15.86
CA ILE A 14 -12.90 10.06 -16.31
C ILE A 14 -11.61 10.84 -16.65
N ARG A 15 -10.57 10.69 -15.84
CA ARG A 15 -9.30 11.44 -16.00
C ARG A 15 -8.26 10.70 -16.82
N SER A 16 -8.60 9.55 -17.40
CA SER A 16 -7.67 8.69 -18.14
C SER A 16 -6.37 8.40 -17.38
N ILE A 17 -6.48 8.17 -16.05
CA ILE A 17 -5.33 7.88 -15.21
C ILE A 17 -4.92 6.41 -15.47
N PRO A 18 -3.70 6.15 -15.94
CA PRO A 18 -3.24 4.78 -16.13
C PRO A 18 -3.18 4.04 -14.79
N ILE A 19 -3.56 2.77 -14.81
CA ILE A 19 -3.49 1.88 -13.65
C ILE A 19 -2.54 0.71 -13.94
N PRO A 20 -1.84 0.20 -12.91
CA PRO A 20 -1.04 -1.01 -13.07
C PRO A 20 -1.94 -2.18 -13.48
N VAL A 21 -1.50 -2.92 -14.50
CA VAL A 21 -2.12 -4.17 -14.91
C VAL A 21 -1.59 -5.26 -13.99
N ILE A 22 -2.49 -5.93 -13.28
CA ILE A 22 -2.16 -6.98 -12.31
C ILE A 22 -2.73 -8.30 -12.83
N GLU A 23 -1.91 -9.33 -12.89
CA GLU A 23 -2.36 -10.67 -13.30
C GLU A 23 -3.43 -11.21 -12.33
N PRO A 24 -4.54 -11.76 -12.86
CA PRO A 24 -5.53 -12.45 -12.03
C PRO A 24 -4.90 -13.59 -11.20
N GLY A 25 -5.33 -13.75 -9.96
CA GLY A 25 -4.82 -14.80 -9.05
C GLY A 25 -3.55 -14.42 -8.27
N ARG A 26 -2.96 -13.25 -8.52
CA ARG A 26 -1.87 -12.68 -7.70
C ARG A 26 -2.42 -11.85 -6.53
N ALA A 27 -1.52 -11.36 -5.68
CA ALA A 27 -1.87 -10.44 -4.61
C ALA A 27 -2.51 -9.18 -5.21
N VAL A 28 -3.73 -8.84 -4.78
CA VAL A 28 -4.51 -7.75 -5.36
C VAL A 28 -4.35 -6.48 -4.54
N TYR A 29 -4.17 -5.34 -5.21
CA TYR A 29 -4.19 -4.03 -4.57
C TYR A 29 -5.35 -3.19 -5.09
N VAL A 30 -6.25 -2.81 -4.19
CA VAL A 30 -7.24 -1.77 -4.44
C VAL A 30 -7.15 -0.76 -3.32
N GLU A 31 -6.85 0.48 -3.71
CA GLU A 31 -6.70 1.60 -2.80
C GLU A 31 -8.03 2.35 -2.63
N GLY A 32 -8.29 2.82 -1.42
CA GLY A 32 -9.40 3.74 -1.16
C GLY A 32 -9.13 5.10 -1.82
N PHE A 33 -10.12 5.65 -2.52
CA PHE A 33 -10.01 6.97 -3.12
C PHE A 33 -10.27 8.07 -2.08
N VAL A 34 -9.42 9.10 -2.05
CA VAL A 34 -9.64 10.36 -1.34
C VAL A 34 -9.46 11.51 -2.32
N ALA A 35 -10.42 12.44 -2.35
CA ALA A 35 -10.36 13.59 -3.25
C ALA A 35 -9.17 14.50 -2.90
N PRO A 36 -8.39 14.98 -3.89
CA PRO A 36 -7.36 15.99 -3.67
C PRO A 36 -7.95 17.24 -3.02
N GLY A 37 -7.30 17.78 -1.98
CA GLY A 37 -7.78 18.96 -1.26
C GLY A 37 -8.89 18.69 -0.24
N ALA A 38 -9.34 17.43 -0.06
CA ALA A 38 -10.22 17.08 1.05
C ALA A 38 -9.45 17.29 2.38
N ALA A 39 -9.79 18.38 3.08
CA ALA A 39 -9.16 18.75 4.33
C ALA A 39 -9.22 17.58 5.34
N GLY A 40 -8.06 17.17 5.84
CA GLY A 40 -7.92 16.18 6.92
C GLY A 40 -7.56 14.74 6.53
N ASN A 41 -7.51 14.36 5.24
CA ASN A 41 -7.33 12.95 4.84
C ASN A 41 -6.20 12.69 3.82
N SER A 42 -5.16 13.53 3.76
CA SER A 42 -4.12 13.50 2.71
C SER A 42 -3.15 12.30 2.73
N THR A 43 -3.24 11.39 3.70
CA THR A 43 -2.24 10.31 3.90
C THR A 43 -2.66 8.95 3.37
N ASN A 44 -3.85 8.85 2.75
CA ASN A 44 -4.40 7.56 2.34
C ASN A 44 -3.77 7.01 1.07
N SER A 45 -3.11 7.86 0.28
CA SER A 45 -2.48 7.43 -0.98
C SER A 45 -1.13 8.03 -1.24
N ALA A 46 -0.18 7.17 -1.63
CA ALA A 46 1.08 7.66 -2.17
C ALA A 46 0.81 8.29 -3.56
N PRO A 47 1.37 9.47 -3.82
CA PRO A 47 1.06 10.21 -5.03
C PRO A 47 1.51 9.43 -6.27
N ALA A 48 0.73 9.54 -7.34
CA ALA A 48 1.06 8.99 -8.65
C ALA A 48 2.13 9.81 -9.40
N SER A 49 2.57 10.94 -8.83
CA SER A 49 3.65 11.80 -9.31
C SER A 49 4.26 12.54 -8.12
N LYS A 50 5.59 12.56 -7.97
CA LYS A 50 6.27 13.45 -7.01
C LYS A 50 6.93 14.59 -7.75
N PHE A 51 6.54 15.82 -7.44
CA PHE A 51 7.27 17.02 -7.85
C PHE A 51 8.14 17.49 -6.69
N GLY A 52 9.47 17.51 -6.90
CA GLY A 52 10.43 18.06 -5.95
C GLY A 52 11.53 17.08 -5.48
N ALA A 53 12.78 17.50 -5.74
CA ALA A 53 14.02 17.25 -4.98
C ALA A 53 14.64 15.85 -4.88
N THR A 54 14.16 14.80 -5.56
CA THR A 54 14.95 13.55 -5.68
C THR A 54 15.44 13.37 -7.11
N PRO A 55 16.73 13.62 -7.41
CA PRO A 55 17.27 13.32 -8.73
C PRO A 55 17.24 11.81 -8.96
N GLY A 56 16.61 11.37 -10.04
CA GLY A 56 16.58 9.98 -10.49
C GLY A 56 15.18 9.36 -10.58
N PRO A 57 15.07 8.16 -11.17
CA PRO A 57 13.80 7.48 -11.38
C PRO A 57 13.17 7.10 -10.04
N LEU A 58 11.88 7.42 -9.91
CA LEU A 58 11.06 7.04 -8.76
C LEU A 58 10.22 5.82 -9.11
N TYR A 59 9.91 5.04 -8.08
CA TYR A 59 9.06 3.85 -8.20
C TYR A 59 7.95 3.92 -7.17
N ARG A 60 6.72 3.66 -7.61
CA ARG A 60 5.58 3.43 -6.74
C ARG A 60 5.38 1.93 -6.54
N ILE A 61 5.36 1.52 -5.28
CA ILE A 61 5.19 0.13 -4.86
C ILE A 61 3.81 0.00 -4.23
N GLU A 62 2.98 -0.88 -4.77
CA GLU A 62 1.64 -1.18 -4.26
C GLU A 62 1.65 -2.44 -3.40
N ILE A 63 1.19 -2.34 -2.15
CA ILE A 63 1.29 -3.41 -1.15
C ILE A 63 -0.11 -3.82 -0.71
N THR A 64 -0.50 -5.06 -0.99
CA THR A 64 -1.85 -5.59 -0.71
C THR A 64 -2.19 -5.57 0.78
N GLY A 65 -1.23 -5.87 1.65
CA GLY A 65 -1.47 -5.90 3.08
C GLY A 65 -0.28 -6.48 3.83
N TYR A 66 -0.28 -6.29 5.14
CA TYR A 66 0.74 -6.81 6.05
C TYR A 66 0.09 -7.83 6.99
N GLY A 67 0.81 -8.90 7.30
CA GLY A 67 0.39 -9.84 8.33
C GLY A 67 0.74 -9.33 9.73
N GLN A 68 -0.24 -9.20 10.63
CA GLN A 68 -0.02 -8.75 12.02
C GLN A 68 1.02 -9.62 12.76
N THR A 69 1.03 -10.92 12.49
CA THR A 69 1.99 -11.88 13.07
C THR A 69 3.41 -11.70 12.53
N ALA A 70 3.53 -11.46 11.22
CA ALA A 70 4.81 -11.25 10.54
C ALA A 70 5.45 -9.90 10.90
N ALA A 71 4.63 -8.85 11.10
CA ALA A 71 5.06 -7.53 11.53
C ALA A 71 5.80 -7.50 12.89
N ARG A 72 5.67 -8.55 13.71
CA ARG A 72 6.36 -8.70 15.01
C ARG A 72 7.58 -9.62 14.97
N GLY A 73 8.06 -9.99 13.78
CA GLY A 73 9.34 -10.70 13.62
C GLY A 73 9.29 -12.21 13.91
N ARG A 74 8.10 -12.82 14.04
CA ARG A 74 7.95 -14.27 14.16
C ARG A 74 6.97 -14.79 13.11
N SER A 75 7.50 -15.15 11.95
CA SER A 75 6.77 -16.01 11.02
C SER A 75 6.40 -17.31 11.74
N GLY A 76 5.12 -17.65 11.80
CA GLY A 76 4.65 -18.95 12.32
C GLY A 76 4.35 -19.05 13.82
N VAL A 77 4.47 -17.99 14.61
CA VAL A 77 4.10 -18.03 16.04
C VAL A 77 3.11 -16.91 16.36
N SER A 78 1.83 -17.25 16.54
CA SER A 78 0.87 -16.35 17.20
C SER A 78 1.48 -15.94 18.54
N ALA A 79 1.74 -14.66 18.73
CA ALA A 79 2.31 -14.16 19.97
C ALA A 79 1.40 -14.59 21.15
N VAL A 80 1.92 -15.40 22.06
CA VAL A 80 1.22 -15.76 23.30
C VAL A 80 1.19 -14.50 24.17
N GLY A 81 0.05 -13.81 24.22
CA GLY A 81 -0.14 -12.53 24.93
C GLY A 81 -0.78 -11.43 24.08
N LYS A 82 -0.55 -10.15 24.43
CA LYS A 82 -1.12 -8.99 23.69
C LYS A 82 -0.56 -8.93 22.26
N VAL A 83 -1.43 -9.19 21.28
CA VAL A 83 -1.11 -9.25 19.84
C VAL A 83 -0.86 -7.86 19.22
N TYR A 84 -1.35 -6.79 19.87
CA TYR A 84 -1.18 -5.41 19.42
C TYR A 84 0.07 -4.76 20.02
N SER A 85 0.82 -4.00 19.19
CA SER A 85 1.99 -3.23 19.65
C SER A 85 1.65 -1.97 20.41
N ARG A 86 0.39 -1.54 20.38
CA ARG A 86 -0.10 -0.33 21.04
C ARG A 86 -1.26 -0.67 21.96
N ALA A 87 -1.38 0.08 23.06
CA ALA A 87 -2.47 -0.09 24.04
C ALA A 87 -3.86 0.23 23.45
N ASN A 88 -3.90 0.95 22.32
CA ASN A 88 -5.12 1.33 21.63
C ASN A 88 -5.78 0.19 20.82
N GLY A 89 -5.18 -0.99 20.78
CA GLY A 89 -5.76 -2.17 20.12
C GLY A 89 -5.74 -2.15 18.59
N TYR A 90 -5.08 -1.18 17.96
CA TYR A 90 -4.97 -1.13 16.49
C TYR A 90 -3.82 -1.99 15.97
N SER A 91 -3.98 -2.49 14.74
CA SER A 91 -2.89 -3.16 14.00
C SER A 91 -1.68 -2.24 13.86
N THR A 92 -0.49 -2.85 13.85
CA THR A 92 0.77 -2.14 13.56
C THR A 92 0.71 -1.45 12.20
N PHE A 93 -0.01 -2.06 11.25
CA PHE A 93 -0.42 -1.44 10.00
C PHE A 93 -1.93 -1.22 10.03
N ALA A 94 -2.35 -0.08 10.58
CA ALA A 94 -3.77 0.24 10.82
C ALA A 94 -4.70 0.13 9.59
N ARG A 95 -4.13 0.11 8.38
CA ARG A 95 -4.81 -0.18 7.13
C ARG A 95 -3.92 -1.05 6.25
N SER A 96 -4.52 -2.06 5.63
CA SER A 96 -3.95 -2.81 4.50
C SER A 96 -4.03 -1.97 3.22
N ASN A 97 -3.50 -2.47 2.10
CA ASN A 97 -3.55 -1.78 0.81
C ASN A 97 -2.89 -0.39 0.87
N LYS A 98 -1.59 -0.35 1.17
CA LYS A 98 -0.78 0.88 1.15
C LYS A 98 0.13 0.94 -0.07
N ALA A 99 0.26 2.12 -0.67
CA ALA A 99 1.32 2.40 -1.63
C ALA A 99 2.44 3.23 -0.98
N ILE A 100 3.66 3.07 -1.48
CA ILE A 100 4.81 3.92 -1.14
C ILE A 100 5.54 4.35 -2.40
N VAL A 101 6.27 5.46 -2.33
CA VAL A 101 7.16 5.94 -3.42
C VAL A 101 8.58 6.01 -2.88
N CYS A 102 9.53 5.41 -3.60
CA CYS A 102 10.95 5.42 -3.26
C CYS A 102 11.83 5.65 -4.49
N SER A 103 13.09 6.01 -4.27
CA SER A 103 14.10 6.06 -5.33
C SER A 103 14.59 4.66 -5.70
N LYS A 104 15.34 4.57 -6.82
CA LYS A 104 16.01 3.33 -7.24
C LYS A 104 16.91 2.75 -6.14
N ASP A 105 17.68 3.59 -5.46
CA ASP A 105 18.66 3.15 -4.46
C ASP A 105 17.98 2.61 -3.19
N GLU A 106 16.79 3.13 -2.88
CA GLU A 106 15.99 2.67 -1.74
C GLU A 106 15.15 1.43 -2.04
N LEU A 107 14.99 1.07 -3.32
CA LEU A 107 14.06 0.02 -3.76
C LEU A 107 14.36 -1.32 -3.09
N ASN A 108 15.63 -1.73 -3.03
CA ASN A 108 16.03 -2.99 -2.40
C ASN A 108 15.77 -2.97 -0.89
N LYS A 109 16.10 -1.86 -0.21
CA LYS A 109 15.83 -1.69 1.22
C LYS A 109 14.34 -1.78 1.52
N LYS A 110 13.51 -1.11 0.71
CA LYS A 110 12.05 -1.15 0.85
C LYS A 110 11.47 -2.52 0.55
N PHE A 111 11.96 -3.21 -0.47
CA PHE A 111 11.56 -4.58 -0.76
C PHE A 111 11.80 -5.52 0.42
N GLN A 112 12.99 -5.47 1.03
CA GLN A 112 13.32 -6.28 2.21
C GLN A 112 12.48 -5.91 3.43
N GLU A 113 12.24 -4.61 3.65
CA GLU A 113 11.39 -4.13 4.74
C GLU A 113 9.95 -4.64 4.61
N ILE A 114 9.38 -4.58 3.41
CA ILE A 114 8.01 -5.04 3.14
C ILE A 114 7.91 -6.55 3.35
N THR A 115 8.80 -7.32 2.73
CA THR A 115 8.78 -8.79 2.77
C THR A 115 9.03 -9.31 4.18
N ARG A 116 9.96 -8.71 4.94
CA ARG A 116 10.22 -9.08 6.35
C ARG A 116 8.98 -8.90 7.23
N ASN A 117 8.19 -7.87 6.97
CA ASN A 117 6.94 -7.61 7.69
C ASN A 117 5.75 -8.44 7.16
N GLY A 118 5.99 -9.41 6.28
CA GLY A 118 4.96 -10.24 5.66
C GLY A 118 4.06 -9.48 4.69
N GLY A 119 4.55 -8.35 4.16
CA GLY A 119 3.87 -7.58 3.15
C GLY A 119 3.88 -8.31 1.80
N LYS A 120 2.73 -8.32 1.11
CA LYS A 120 2.62 -8.82 -0.27
C LYS A 120 2.61 -7.67 -1.25
N ILE A 121 3.56 -7.67 -2.18
CA ILE A 121 3.65 -6.66 -3.24
C ILE A 121 2.73 -7.07 -4.39
N CYS A 122 1.92 -6.13 -4.83
CA CYS A 122 1.02 -6.27 -5.97
C CYS A 122 1.70 -5.84 -7.26
N SER A 123 2.30 -4.65 -7.27
CA SER A 123 3.04 -4.12 -8.43
C SER A 123 4.12 -3.12 -8.02
N ILE A 124 5.09 -2.92 -8.91
CA ILE A 124 6.08 -1.85 -8.84
C ILE A 124 6.04 -1.14 -10.18
N THR A 125 5.70 0.14 -10.18
CA THR A 125 5.61 0.96 -11.40
C THR A 125 6.56 2.14 -11.32
N PRO A 126 7.34 2.45 -12.37
CA PRO A 126 8.05 3.71 -12.44
C PRO A 126 7.05 4.88 -12.43
N VAL A 127 7.45 5.99 -11.81
CA VAL A 127 6.67 7.22 -11.66
C VAL A 127 7.42 8.40 -12.26
#